data_AF-A0A7H9HUC3-F1
#
_entry.id   AF-A0A7H9HUC3-F1
#
_cell.length_a   1.000
_cell.length_b   1.000
_cell.length_c   1.000
_cell.angle_alpha   90.00
_cell.angle_beta   90.00
_cell.angle_gamma   90.00
#
_symmetry.space_group_name_H-M   'P 1'
#
loop_
_entity.id
_entity.type
_entity.pdbx_description
1 polymer ?
#
loop_
_entity_poly.entity_id
_entity_poly.type
_entity_poly.pdbx_seq_one_letter_code
_entity_poly.pdbx_strand_id
1 'polypeptide(L)'
;MVSTSKCGFYMNQKRRYCGMTTKTGSSYCLEHLEVNNGTQDEKRRVPCPLDPNHTVWASNLGRHVKKCNKLKLLHVNDNEPFYVRDCNVLRGDELGCGESPHPNELVIQSIPALEQIYAERFLDLPLQCKSNEYMESHRCAELVSNRKHALQQSSLIQHMLDQRLLQDTRFIEFGCGRAELSRYIHQVALQQNAGAPPSFTLIDRASNRMKFDSKFKEDFEKLRGAPADAAITRRCKIDIKDLKLDPLLDADRDEVAVSKHLCGVATDLTLRCIANSDRLNRQGGLKGVCIAMCCRHVCDPDQYVNRPFIESLLRGKSDLSYRDFFNSLRKMCSWATSGRREGLNEHDIGGHFTNLPLGRREQLGLMARRIIDEGRRQWVCENLTNRDYAVELIKYTTPDVSLENVAMLVYTK
;
A
#
# COMPACT_ATOMS: atom_id res chain seq x y z
N MET A 1 -20.85 -37.51 17.18
CA MET A 1 -21.04 -36.74 18.42
C MET A 1 -19.75 -35.97 18.71
N VAL A 2 -19.84 -34.65 18.82
CA VAL A 2 -18.68 -33.80 19.18
C VAL A 2 -18.54 -33.86 20.70
N SER A 3 -17.36 -34.21 21.20
CA SER A 3 -17.09 -34.26 22.64
C SER A 3 -16.99 -32.83 23.20
N THR A 4 -17.47 -32.62 24.43
CA THR A 4 -17.30 -31.36 25.18
C THR A 4 -15.87 -31.16 25.70
N SER A 5 -14.99 -32.16 25.54
CA SER A 5 -13.60 -32.09 25.97
C SER A 5 -12.76 -31.24 25.01
N LYS A 6 -11.88 -30.42 25.59
CA LYS A 6 -10.93 -29.58 24.87
C LYS A 6 -9.60 -30.30 24.66
N CYS A 7 -8.88 -29.92 23.62
CA CYS A 7 -7.59 -30.50 23.26
C CYS A 7 -6.53 -30.27 24.35
N GLY A 8 -5.86 -31.34 24.78
CA GLY A 8 -4.79 -31.29 25.79
C GLY A 8 -3.44 -30.74 25.30
N PHE A 9 -3.32 -30.26 24.07
CA PHE A 9 -2.05 -29.76 23.53
C PHE A 9 -1.72 -28.36 24.05
N TYR A 10 -0.51 -28.17 24.59
CA TYR A 10 -0.03 -26.89 25.10
C TYR A 10 0.78 -26.12 24.04
N MET A 11 0.33 -24.90 23.69
CA MET A 11 1.00 -24.06 22.70
C MET A 11 2.02 -23.14 23.37
N ASN A 12 3.30 -23.51 23.37
CA ASN A 12 4.39 -22.76 24.02
C ASN A 12 4.46 -21.29 23.59
N GLN A 13 4.35 -21.00 22.29
CA GLN A 13 4.39 -19.63 21.76
C GLN A 13 3.24 -18.75 22.28
N LYS A 14 2.08 -19.35 22.60
CA LYS A 14 0.87 -18.64 23.03
C LYS A 14 0.56 -18.83 24.52
N ARG A 15 1.42 -19.55 25.25
CA ARG A 15 1.32 -19.88 26.69
C ARG A 15 -0.08 -20.33 27.13
N ARG A 16 -0.75 -21.16 26.31
CA ARG A 16 -2.11 -21.66 26.60
C ARG A 16 -2.37 -23.01 25.94
N TYR A 17 -3.32 -23.77 26.49
CA TYR A 17 -3.84 -24.99 25.86
C TYR A 17 -4.68 -24.68 24.61
N CYS A 18 -4.69 -25.61 23.66
CA CYS A 18 -5.47 -25.51 22.43
C CYS A 18 -6.96 -25.41 22.74
N GLY A 19 -7.63 -24.39 22.21
CA GLY A 19 -9.06 -24.15 22.44
C GLY A 19 -10.00 -25.05 21.63
N MET A 20 -9.47 -25.91 20.77
CA MET A 20 -10.27 -26.76 19.87
C MET A 20 -10.86 -27.96 20.62
N THR A 21 -12.05 -28.38 20.22
CA THR A 21 -12.74 -29.57 20.77
C THR A 21 -12.14 -30.87 20.24
N THR A 22 -12.27 -31.92 21.05
CA THR A 22 -11.83 -33.27 20.70
C THR A 22 -13.00 -34.08 20.12
N LYS A 23 -12.66 -35.14 19.37
CA LYS A 23 -13.62 -36.20 19.04
C LYS A 23 -13.81 -37.09 20.28
N THR A 24 -15.01 -37.64 20.48
CA THR A 24 -15.27 -38.61 21.55
C THR A 24 -14.22 -39.73 21.52
N GLY A 25 -13.53 -39.95 22.64
CA GLY A 25 -12.45 -40.93 22.78
C GLY A 25 -11.04 -40.42 22.47
N SER A 26 -10.86 -39.13 22.19
CA SER A 26 -9.54 -38.52 21.93
C SER A 26 -9.18 -37.45 22.95
N SER A 27 -7.90 -37.42 23.35
CA SER A 27 -7.32 -36.38 24.21
C SER A 27 -6.90 -35.11 23.42
N TYR A 28 -6.84 -35.18 22.10
CA TYR A 28 -6.36 -34.08 21.24
C TYR A 28 -7.37 -33.74 20.12
N CYS A 29 -7.34 -32.49 19.65
CA CYS A 29 -8.11 -32.08 18.47
C CYS A 29 -7.51 -32.72 17.21
N LEU A 30 -8.24 -32.65 16.10
CA LEU A 30 -7.80 -33.22 14.81
C LEU A 30 -6.41 -32.73 14.36
N GLU A 31 -6.02 -31.49 14.69
CA GLU A 31 -4.69 -30.95 14.36
C GLU A 31 -3.58 -31.55 15.23
N HIS A 32 -3.81 -31.73 16.53
CA HIS A 32 -2.77 -32.17 17.48
C HIS A 32 -2.77 -33.68 17.76
N LEU A 33 -3.71 -34.44 17.19
CA LEU A 33 -3.75 -35.90 17.27
C LEU A 33 -2.51 -36.54 16.60
N GLU A 34 -2.01 -35.93 15.52
CA GLU A 34 -0.88 -36.44 14.73
C GLU A 34 0.49 -36.23 15.39
N VAL A 35 0.65 -35.18 16.20
CA VAL A 35 1.94 -34.87 16.85
C VAL A 35 2.36 -36.00 17.81
N ASN A 36 1.40 -36.79 18.32
CA ASN A 36 1.65 -37.87 19.28
C ASN A 36 1.60 -39.30 18.70
N ASN A 37 0.99 -39.55 17.54
CA ASN A 37 0.63 -40.92 17.13
C ASN A 37 1.52 -41.56 16.05
N GLY A 38 2.62 -40.91 15.63
CA GLY A 38 3.55 -41.53 14.68
C GLY A 38 2.99 -41.67 13.26
N THR A 39 3.90 -41.64 12.31
CA THR A 39 3.66 -41.48 10.87
C THR A 39 3.07 -42.74 10.21
N GLN A 40 1.80 -42.67 9.80
CA GLN A 40 1.28 -43.43 8.66
C GLN A 40 0.89 -42.43 7.55
N ASP A 41 1.33 -42.66 6.31
CA ASP A 41 1.21 -41.70 5.19
C ASP A 41 -0.25 -41.27 4.88
N GLU A 42 -1.24 -42.13 5.11
CA GLU A 42 -2.66 -41.79 4.89
C GLU A 42 -3.21 -40.75 5.88
N LYS A 43 -2.58 -40.62 7.05
CA LYS A 43 -2.94 -39.70 8.13
C LYS A 43 -1.96 -38.54 8.27
N ARG A 44 -1.12 -38.26 7.26
CA ARG A 44 -0.22 -37.11 7.27
C ARG A 44 -0.93 -35.89 6.71
N ARG A 45 -0.94 -34.77 7.44
CA ARG A 45 -1.32 -33.47 6.87
C ARG A 45 -0.14 -32.78 6.20
N VAL A 46 -0.37 -32.26 5.00
CA VAL A 46 0.60 -31.49 4.21
C VAL A 46 0.08 -30.07 3.99
N PRO A 47 0.96 -29.06 3.91
CA PRO A 47 0.54 -27.71 3.51
C PRO A 47 -0.16 -27.75 2.16
N CYS A 48 -1.23 -26.98 1.99
CA CYS A 48 -1.87 -26.83 0.70
C CYS A 48 -0.90 -26.14 -0.28
N PRO A 49 -0.69 -26.67 -1.50
CA PRO A 49 0.22 -26.10 -2.49
C PRO A 49 -0.26 -24.75 -3.03
N LEU A 50 -1.56 -24.44 -2.88
CA LEU A 50 -2.12 -23.15 -3.26
C LEU A 50 -2.03 -22.11 -2.14
N ASP A 51 -2.08 -22.54 -0.88
CA ASP A 51 -2.00 -21.67 0.30
C ASP A 51 -1.38 -22.43 1.49
N PRO A 52 -0.07 -22.26 1.74
CA PRO A 52 0.63 -22.96 2.82
C PRO A 52 0.14 -22.64 4.23
N ASN A 53 -0.70 -21.62 4.42
CA ASN A 53 -1.25 -21.25 5.74
C ASN A 53 -2.27 -22.25 6.30
N HIS A 54 -2.71 -23.21 5.48
CA HIS A 54 -3.55 -24.29 5.95
C HIS A 54 -3.02 -25.64 5.44
N THR A 55 -3.32 -26.69 6.20
CA THR A 55 -2.89 -28.04 5.90
C THR A 55 -4.08 -28.91 5.53
N VAL A 56 -3.85 -29.93 4.71
CA VAL A 56 -4.86 -30.88 4.23
C VAL A 56 -4.31 -32.30 4.35
N TRP A 57 -5.18 -33.29 4.52
CA TRP A 57 -4.75 -34.69 4.48
C TRP A 57 -4.07 -34.97 3.13
N ALA A 58 -2.89 -35.58 3.15
CA ALA A 58 -2.15 -35.94 1.94
C ALA A 58 -3.04 -36.75 0.98
N SER A 59 -3.82 -37.70 1.52
CA SER A 59 -4.83 -38.49 0.81
C SER A 59 -5.93 -37.67 0.14
N ASN A 60 -6.23 -36.47 0.65
CA ASN A 60 -7.27 -35.58 0.13
C ASN A 60 -6.73 -34.41 -0.68
N LEU A 61 -5.41 -34.30 -0.86
CA LEU A 61 -4.77 -33.14 -1.48
C LEU A 61 -5.32 -32.87 -2.89
N GLY A 62 -5.37 -33.90 -3.75
CA GLY A 62 -5.86 -33.76 -5.12
C GLY A 62 -7.32 -33.29 -5.21
N ARG A 63 -8.18 -33.77 -4.30
CA ARG A 63 -9.58 -33.32 -4.20
C ARG A 63 -9.70 -31.93 -3.60
N HIS A 64 -8.84 -31.60 -2.63
CA HIS A 64 -8.82 -30.30 -1.98
C HIS A 64 -8.46 -29.19 -2.95
N VAL A 65 -7.36 -29.33 -3.71
CA VAL A 65 -6.85 -28.28 -4.62
C VAL A 65 -7.96 -27.79 -5.56
N LYS A 66 -8.77 -28.70 -6.12
CA LYS A 66 -9.91 -28.40 -7.00
C LYS A 66 -11.02 -27.56 -6.36
N LYS A 67 -11.18 -27.63 -5.03
CA LYS A 67 -12.22 -26.89 -4.28
C LYS A 67 -11.64 -25.88 -3.29
N CYS A 68 -10.33 -25.66 -3.34
CA CYS A 68 -9.64 -24.77 -2.41
C CYS A 68 -10.20 -23.36 -2.59
N ASN A 69 -10.49 -22.69 -1.48
CA ASN A 69 -10.95 -21.30 -1.52
C ASN A 69 -9.89 -20.41 -2.21
N LYS A 70 -8.60 -20.73 -2.06
CA LYS A 70 -7.53 -20.02 -2.75
C LYS A 70 -7.59 -20.18 -4.25
N LEU A 71 -7.93 -21.37 -4.77
CA LEU A 71 -8.12 -21.58 -6.21
C LEU A 71 -9.24 -20.66 -6.73
N LYS A 72 -10.40 -20.64 -6.06
CA LYS A 72 -11.52 -19.77 -6.43
C LYS A 72 -11.14 -18.29 -6.41
N LEU A 73 -10.33 -17.89 -5.44
CA LEU A 73 -9.83 -16.51 -5.33
C LEU A 73 -8.84 -16.14 -6.43
N LEU A 74 -8.04 -17.09 -6.94
CA LEU A 74 -7.12 -16.86 -8.06
C LEU A 74 -7.88 -16.63 -9.37
N HIS A 75 -8.97 -17.36 -9.58
CA HIS A 75 -9.77 -17.32 -10.81
C HIS A 75 -11.00 -16.40 -10.73
N VAL A 76 -11.10 -15.57 -9.68
CA VAL A 76 -12.30 -14.74 -9.45
C VAL A 76 -12.52 -13.69 -10.54
N ASN A 77 -11.46 -13.29 -11.23
CA ASN A 77 -11.48 -12.23 -12.24
C ASN A 77 -11.21 -12.73 -13.67
N ASP A 78 -11.08 -14.04 -13.91
CA ASP A 78 -10.63 -14.58 -15.21
C ASP A 78 -11.48 -14.14 -16.41
N ASN A 79 -12.77 -13.88 -16.17
CA ASN A 79 -13.72 -13.44 -17.20
C ASN A 79 -14.00 -11.93 -17.17
N GLU A 80 -13.32 -11.18 -16.30
CA GLU A 80 -13.53 -9.75 -16.16
C GLU A 80 -12.67 -8.98 -17.18
N PRO A 81 -13.23 -7.98 -17.88
CA PRO A 81 -12.49 -7.25 -18.91
C PRO A 81 -11.32 -6.44 -18.34
N PHE A 82 -11.38 -6.09 -17.05
CA PHE A 82 -10.34 -5.37 -16.33
C PHE A 82 -9.21 -6.27 -15.78
N TYR A 83 -9.25 -7.58 -16.06
CA TYR A 83 -8.22 -8.52 -15.62
C TYR A 83 -7.28 -8.90 -16.76
N VAL A 84 -6.00 -8.55 -16.60
CA VAL A 84 -4.91 -9.03 -17.46
C VAL A 84 -3.74 -9.38 -16.57
N ARG A 85 -3.44 -10.67 -16.45
CA ARG A 85 -2.40 -11.18 -15.56
C ARG A 85 -1.05 -10.49 -15.79
N ASP A 86 -0.48 -9.99 -14.70
CA ASP A 86 0.85 -9.38 -14.61
C ASP A 86 1.09 -8.28 -15.67
N CYS A 87 0.05 -7.53 -16.05
CA CYS A 87 0.14 -6.46 -17.05
C CYS A 87 0.88 -5.21 -16.55
N ASN A 88 0.93 -5.01 -15.23
CA ASN A 88 1.64 -3.89 -14.61
C ASN A 88 2.96 -4.32 -13.93
N VAL A 89 3.41 -5.55 -14.16
CA VAL A 89 4.68 -6.08 -13.66
C VAL A 89 5.78 -5.78 -14.68
N LEU A 90 6.94 -5.32 -14.22
CA LEU A 90 8.13 -5.23 -15.09
C LEU A 90 8.59 -6.65 -15.44
N ARG A 91 8.65 -6.94 -16.73
CA ARG A 91 9.20 -8.20 -17.26
C ARG A 91 10.63 -7.93 -17.70
N GLY A 92 11.60 -8.67 -17.17
CA GLY A 92 13.00 -8.59 -17.57
C GLY A 92 13.73 -9.90 -17.31
N ASP A 93 14.75 -10.17 -18.13
CA ASP A 93 15.58 -11.39 -18.06
C ASP A 93 16.55 -11.39 -16.85
N GLU A 94 16.69 -10.26 -16.15
CA GLU A 94 17.52 -10.08 -14.94
C GLU A 94 16.71 -10.11 -13.62
N LEU A 95 15.64 -10.89 -13.55
CA LEU A 95 14.96 -11.15 -12.27
C LEU A 95 15.90 -11.99 -11.39
N GLY A 96 16.67 -11.32 -10.54
CA GLY A 96 17.57 -11.96 -9.58
C GLY A 96 16.82 -12.95 -8.71
N CYS A 97 17.23 -14.21 -8.77
CA CYS A 97 16.61 -15.30 -8.03
C CYS A 97 16.75 -15.10 -6.50
N GLY A 98 15.61 -15.04 -5.81
CA GLY A 98 15.48 -15.29 -4.36
C GLY A 98 15.90 -14.13 -3.42
N GLU A 99 15.11 -13.93 -2.37
CA GLU A 99 15.45 -13.07 -1.23
C GLU A 99 16.59 -13.70 -0.41
N SER A 100 17.83 -13.55 -0.88
CA SER A 100 19.00 -13.78 -0.03
C SER A 100 19.08 -12.63 1.00
N PRO A 101 19.44 -12.90 2.27
CA PRO A 101 19.57 -11.84 3.28
C PRO A 101 20.56 -10.78 2.82
N HIS A 102 20.13 -9.51 2.77
CA HIS A 102 21.02 -8.39 2.39
C HIS A 102 22.07 -8.14 3.49
N PRO A 103 23.38 -8.34 3.21
CA PRO A 103 24.46 -8.20 4.18
C PRO A 103 24.51 -6.82 4.85
N ASN A 104 24.90 -6.78 6.13
CA ASN A 104 25.03 -5.53 6.87
C ASN A 104 26.18 -4.66 6.34
N GLU A 105 27.24 -5.30 5.84
CA GLU A 105 28.43 -4.68 5.27
C GLU A 105 28.06 -3.81 4.06
N LEU A 106 27.17 -4.31 3.18
CA LEU A 106 26.68 -3.55 2.03
C LEU A 106 25.87 -2.33 2.44
N VAL A 107 25.10 -2.44 3.55
CA VAL A 107 24.38 -1.29 4.11
C VAL A 107 25.36 -0.22 4.59
N ILE A 108 26.40 -0.62 5.33
CA ILE A 108 27.44 0.29 5.83
C ILE A 108 28.17 0.97 4.66
N GLN A 109 28.56 0.19 3.63
CA GLN A 109 29.20 0.71 2.42
C GLN A 109 28.31 1.67 1.63
N SER A 110 26.98 1.57 1.75
CA SER A 110 26.04 2.45 1.06
C SER A 110 25.88 3.81 1.73
N ILE A 111 26.27 3.98 3.00
CA ILE A 111 26.04 5.21 3.77
C ILE A 111 26.77 6.42 3.15
N PRO A 112 28.08 6.37 2.83
CA PRO A 112 28.78 7.53 2.25
C PRO A 112 28.16 7.97 0.92
N ALA A 113 27.79 7.02 0.06
CA ALA A 113 27.15 7.30 -1.22
C ALA A 113 25.77 7.95 -1.01
N LEU A 114 24.97 7.45 -0.07
CA LEU A 114 23.68 8.04 0.29
C LEU A 114 23.83 9.50 0.76
N GLU A 115 24.75 9.76 1.68
CA GLU A 115 24.96 11.11 2.23
C GLU A 115 25.45 12.08 1.14
N GLN A 116 26.41 11.66 0.31
CA GLN A 116 26.90 12.44 -0.81
C GLN A 116 25.79 12.75 -1.83
N ILE A 117 25.02 11.73 -2.24
CA ILE A 117 23.89 11.88 -3.16
C ILE A 117 22.88 12.88 -2.60
N TYR A 118 22.52 12.75 -1.31
CA TYR A 118 21.56 13.62 -0.67
C TYR A 118 22.03 15.07 -0.68
N ALA A 119 23.27 15.31 -0.23
CA ALA A 119 23.85 16.65 -0.14
C ALA A 119 23.96 17.35 -1.50
N GLU A 120 24.28 16.62 -2.58
CA GLU A 120 24.46 17.19 -3.91
C GLU A 120 23.14 17.47 -4.66
N ARG A 121 22.09 16.69 -4.41
CA ARG A 121 20.93 16.62 -5.32
C ARG A 121 19.59 16.92 -4.67
N PHE A 122 19.52 16.98 -3.35
CA PHE A 122 18.26 17.04 -2.64
C PHE A 122 18.18 18.23 -1.70
N LEU A 123 17.06 18.93 -1.77
CA LEU A 123 16.64 19.90 -0.77
C LEU A 123 15.58 19.28 0.13
N ASP A 124 15.45 19.85 1.32
CA ASP A 124 14.40 19.46 2.24
C ASP A 124 13.02 19.75 1.65
N LEU A 125 12.14 18.75 1.74
CA LEU A 125 10.76 18.94 1.31
C LEU A 125 10.03 19.92 2.22
N PRO A 126 9.22 20.83 1.65
CA PRO A 126 8.45 21.77 2.42
C PRO A 126 7.38 21.03 3.25
N LEU A 127 7.24 21.46 4.51
CA LEU A 127 6.11 21.07 5.35
C LEU A 127 4.91 21.92 4.97
N GLN A 128 3.91 21.28 4.36
CA GLN A 128 2.66 21.91 3.96
C GLN A 128 1.50 21.17 4.62
N CYS A 129 1.33 21.40 5.93
CA CYS A 129 0.19 20.87 6.67
C CYS A 129 -1.02 21.77 6.40
N LYS A 130 -1.97 21.26 5.60
CA LYS A 130 -3.22 21.97 5.32
C LYS A 130 -4.36 21.40 6.14
N SER A 131 -5.44 22.17 6.24
CA SER A 131 -6.64 21.80 6.97
C SER A 131 -7.86 22.08 6.10
N ASN A 132 -8.77 21.12 6.03
CA ASN A 132 -10.04 21.29 5.35
C ASN A 132 -11.15 21.56 6.38
N GLU A 133 -11.82 22.71 6.24
CA GLU A 133 -12.81 23.20 7.20
C GLU A 133 -13.94 22.19 7.47
N TYR A 134 -14.48 21.57 6.42
CA TYR A 134 -15.53 20.56 6.56
C TYR A 134 -15.03 19.33 7.33
N MET A 135 -13.84 18.84 7.00
CA MET A 135 -13.22 17.71 7.69
C MET A 135 -12.98 18.00 9.18
N GLU A 136 -12.50 19.20 9.53
CA GLU A 136 -12.26 19.55 10.93
C GLU A 136 -13.55 19.63 11.73
N SER A 137 -14.57 20.29 11.17
CA SER A 137 -15.85 20.52 11.83
C SER A 137 -16.72 19.26 11.97
N HIS A 138 -16.61 18.30 11.04
CA HIS A 138 -17.47 17.11 11.02
C HIS A 138 -16.71 15.84 11.43
N ARG A 139 -15.53 15.58 10.85
CA ARG A 139 -14.80 14.34 11.11
C ARG A 139 -13.88 14.46 12.32
N CYS A 140 -13.05 15.50 12.41
CA CYS A 140 -12.12 15.64 13.52
C CYS A 140 -12.86 15.92 14.84
N ALA A 141 -13.94 16.71 14.80
CA ALA A 141 -14.77 17.01 15.97
C ALA A 141 -15.47 15.77 16.56
N GLU A 142 -15.92 14.82 15.73
CA GLU A 142 -16.54 13.56 16.17
C GLU A 142 -15.56 12.60 16.87
N LEU A 143 -14.26 12.78 16.67
CA LEU A 143 -13.22 11.91 17.22
C LEU A 143 -12.75 12.43 18.59
N VAL A 144 -13.23 11.77 19.65
CA VAL A 144 -12.84 12.03 21.04
C VAL A 144 -11.36 11.67 21.28
N SER A 145 -10.84 10.65 20.60
CA SER A 145 -9.44 10.23 20.69
C SER A 145 -8.89 9.80 19.33
N ASN A 146 -7.56 9.88 19.17
CA ASN A 146 -6.82 9.50 17.96
C ASN A 146 -7.32 10.14 16.65
N ARG A 147 -7.08 11.45 16.51
CA ARG A 147 -7.43 12.24 15.32
C ARG A 147 -6.43 12.08 14.16
N LYS A 148 -5.38 11.29 14.31
CA LYS A 148 -4.24 11.24 13.36
C LYS A 148 -4.66 10.85 11.95
N HIS A 149 -5.59 9.91 11.79
CA HIS A 149 -6.07 9.53 10.46
C HIS A 149 -6.91 10.63 9.81
N ALA A 150 -7.74 11.32 10.58
CA ALA A 150 -8.59 12.41 10.10
C ALA A 150 -7.76 13.63 9.69
N LEU A 151 -6.77 14.04 10.50
CA LEU A 151 -5.84 15.14 10.17
C LEU A 151 -5.07 14.87 8.87
N GLN A 152 -4.62 13.63 8.67
CA GLN A 152 -3.98 13.24 7.42
C GLN A 152 -4.93 13.35 6.21
N GLN A 153 -6.18 12.90 6.34
CA GLN A 153 -7.18 13.01 5.27
C GLN A 153 -7.53 14.47 4.99
N SER A 154 -7.71 15.28 6.05
CA SER A 154 -7.98 16.72 5.99
C SER A 154 -6.94 17.44 5.14
N SER A 155 -5.65 17.23 5.42
CA SER A 155 -4.56 17.84 4.66
C SER A 155 -4.51 17.37 3.20
N LEU A 156 -4.58 16.05 2.94
CA LEU A 156 -4.55 15.52 1.58
C LEU A 156 -5.73 16.02 0.73
N ILE A 157 -6.93 16.07 1.32
CA ILE A 157 -8.13 16.58 0.65
C ILE A 157 -7.99 18.07 0.36
N GLN A 158 -7.47 18.86 1.30
CA GLN A 158 -7.27 20.29 1.06
C GLN A 158 -6.24 20.54 -0.05
N HIS A 159 -5.15 19.77 -0.12
CA HIS A 159 -4.19 19.87 -1.23
C HIS A 159 -4.83 19.58 -2.59
N MET A 160 -5.69 18.57 -2.68
CA MET A 160 -6.43 18.27 -3.91
C MET A 160 -7.44 19.39 -4.25
N LEU A 161 -8.09 19.98 -3.24
CA LEU A 161 -9.07 21.04 -3.42
C LEU A 161 -8.42 22.30 -3.98
N ASP A 162 -7.28 22.71 -3.42
CA ASP A 162 -6.53 23.88 -3.87
C ASP A 162 -6.11 23.78 -5.34
N GLN A 163 -5.85 22.55 -5.82
CA GLN A 163 -5.51 22.25 -7.22
C GLN A 163 -6.74 21.90 -8.09
N ARG A 164 -7.96 22.19 -7.63
CA ARG A 164 -9.23 21.96 -8.35
C ARG A 164 -9.45 20.50 -8.79
N LEU A 165 -8.84 19.55 -8.08
CA LEU A 165 -8.99 18.12 -8.37
C LEU A 165 -10.31 17.54 -7.85
N LEU A 166 -11.11 18.31 -7.10
CA LEU A 166 -12.42 17.88 -6.57
C LEU A 166 -13.62 18.29 -7.45
N GLN A 167 -13.38 19.04 -8.53
CA GLN A 167 -14.44 19.59 -9.39
C GLN A 167 -14.72 18.68 -10.58
N ASP A 168 -15.98 18.26 -10.72
CA ASP A 168 -16.54 17.48 -11.85
C ASP A 168 -15.71 16.28 -12.29
N THR A 169 -15.16 15.56 -11.30
CA THR A 169 -14.20 14.48 -11.51
C THR A 169 -14.69 13.14 -10.97
N ARG A 170 -14.06 12.10 -11.50
CA ARG A 170 -14.17 10.74 -11.01
C ARG A 170 -12.89 10.37 -10.29
N PHE A 171 -12.98 9.48 -9.31
CA PHE A 171 -11.86 9.12 -8.47
C PHE A 171 -11.55 7.64 -8.59
N ILE A 172 -10.26 7.33 -8.64
CA ILE A 172 -9.75 5.96 -8.62
C ILE A 172 -8.92 5.81 -7.35
N GLU A 173 -9.43 5.09 -6.35
CA GLU A 173 -8.68 4.84 -5.13
C GLU A 173 -7.95 3.50 -5.20
N PHE A 174 -6.63 3.56 -5.35
CA PHE A 174 -5.76 2.38 -5.29
C PHE A 174 -5.46 2.00 -3.85
N GLY A 175 -5.60 0.71 -3.51
CA GLY A 175 -5.42 0.24 -2.13
C GLY A 175 -6.46 0.82 -1.18
N CYS A 176 -7.72 0.91 -1.64
CA CYS A 176 -8.76 1.68 -0.96
C CYS A 176 -9.16 1.16 0.43
N GLY A 177 -8.82 -0.09 0.79
CA GLY A 177 -9.21 -0.65 2.07
C GLY A 177 -10.72 -0.63 2.25
N ARG A 178 -11.16 0.09 3.29
CA ARG A 178 -12.57 0.32 3.61
C ARG A 178 -13.22 1.46 2.80
N ALA A 179 -12.47 2.14 1.93
CA ALA A 179 -12.83 3.36 1.19
C ALA A 179 -13.10 4.59 2.08
N GLU A 180 -12.36 4.73 3.18
CA GLU A 180 -12.52 5.87 4.09
C GLU A 180 -12.05 7.18 3.46
N LEU A 181 -10.91 7.19 2.75
CA LEU A 181 -10.44 8.40 2.06
C LEU A 181 -11.45 8.84 1.00
N SER A 182 -11.87 7.94 0.10
CA SER A 182 -12.88 8.26 -0.93
C SER A 182 -14.19 8.78 -0.35
N ARG A 183 -14.64 8.25 0.80
CA ARG A 183 -15.85 8.75 1.46
C ARG A 183 -15.71 10.21 1.86
N TYR A 184 -14.57 10.59 2.43
CA TYR A 184 -14.35 11.98 2.83
C TYR A 184 -14.09 12.92 1.64
N ILE A 185 -13.44 12.43 0.58
CA ILE A 185 -13.38 13.15 -0.70
C ILE A 185 -14.80 13.41 -1.22
N HIS A 186 -15.68 12.40 -1.20
CA HIS A 186 -17.06 12.52 -1.63
C HIS A 186 -17.82 13.60 -0.84
N GLN A 187 -17.76 13.56 0.49
CA GLN A 187 -18.43 14.56 1.33
C GLN A 187 -17.95 15.99 1.04
N VAL A 188 -16.64 16.21 0.96
CA VAL A 188 -16.07 17.53 0.66
C VAL A 188 -16.44 17.98 -0.74
N ALA A 189 -16.36 17.11 -1.75
CA ALA A 189 -16.74 17.44 -3.13
C ALA A 189 -18.22 17.82 -3.25
N LEU A 190 -19.11 17.19 -2.47
CA LEU A 190 -20.53 17.57 -2.42
C LEU A 190 -20.76 18.96 -1.81
N GLN A 191 -19.92 19.40 -0.87
CA GLN A 191 -20.02 20.77 -0.34
C GLN A 191 -19.60 21.83 -1.37
N GLN A 192 -18.66 21.49 -2.24
CA GLN A 192 -18.04 22.46 -3.15
C GLN A 192 -18.81 22.65 -4.47
N ASN A 193 -19.43 21.60 -4.99
CA ASN A 193 -20.20 21.65 -6.25
C ASN A 193 -21.68 21.48 -5.95
N ALA A 194 -22.57 22.02 -6.78
CA ALA A 194 -24.02 21.72 -6.70
C ALA A 194 -24.47 20.66 -7.73
N GLY A 195 -23.54 20.20 -8.58
CA GLY A 195 -23.81 19.27 -9.67
C GLY A 195 -23.96 17.81 -9.24
N ALA A 196 -23.85 16.92 -10.24
CA ALA A 196 -23.90 15.48 -10.05
C ALA A 196 -22.85 15.00 -9.04
N PRO A 197 -23.13 13.93 -8.27
CA PRO A 197 -22.15 13.39 -7.35
C PRO A 197 -20.89 12.89 -8.10
N PRO A 198 -19.70 13.00 -7.49
CA PRO A 198 -18.53 12.31 -8.00
C PRO A 198 -18.73 10.79 -7.91
N SER A 199 -18.11 10.05 -8.82
CA SER A 199 -18.11 8.59 -8.80
C SER A 199 -16.73 8.02 -8.48
N PHE A 200 -16.69 6.83 -7.90
CA PHE A 200 -15.48 6.22 -7.35
C PHE A 200 -15.25 4.80 -7.83
N THR A 201 -14.09 4.54 -8.42
CA THR A 201 -13.56 3.19 -8.67
C THR A 201 -12.62 2.80 -7.53
N LEU A 202 -13.02 1.79 -6.75
CA LEU A 202 -12.35 1.38 -5.51
C LEU A 202 -11.59 0.07 -5.74
N ILE A 203 -10.25 0.12 -5.73
CA ILE A 203 -9.39 -1.01 -6.07
C ILE A 203 -8.72 -1.54 -4.81
N ASP A 204 -8.88 -2.82 -4.51
CA ASP A 204 -8.15 -3.51 -3.45
C ASP A 204 -8.10 -5.02 -3.70
N ARG A 205 -6.97 -5.67 -3.41
CA ARG A 205 -6.86 -7.14 -3.48
C ARG A 205 -7.53 -7.86 -2.31
N ALA A 206 -7.67 -7.19 -1.18
CA ALA A 206 -8.19 -7.74 0.06
C ALA A 206 -9.72 -7.68 0.16
N SER A 207 -10.28 -8.62 0.92
CA SER A 207 -11.70 -8.57 1.30
C SER A 207 -11.85 -7.85 2.63
N ASN A 208 -12.14 -6.55 2.56
CA ASN A 208 -12.32 -5.71 3.75
C ASN A 208 -13.71 -5.89 4.39
N ARG A 209 -13.77 -5.97 5.72
CA ARG A 209 -15.02 -5.90 6.51
C ARG A 209 -15.38 -4.45 6.81
N MET A 210 -16.65 -4.17 7.11
CA MET A 210 -17.12 -2.82 7.50
C MET A 210 -16.73 -1.73 6.49
N LYS A 211 -16.98 -2.01 5.22
CA LYS A 211 -16.71 -1.09 4.10
C LYS A 211 -17.65 0.11 4.18
N PHE A 212 -17.18 1.26 3.71
CA PHE A 212 -17.96 2.50 3.70
C PHE A 212 -18.81 2.68 2.44
N ASP A 213 -18.84 1.71 1.51
CA ASP A 213 -19.50 1.81 0.20
C ASP A 213 -20.98 2.25 0.31
N SER A 214 -21.73 1.70 1.28
CA SER A 214 -23.14 2.10 1.48
C SER A 214 -23.29 3.54 2.00
N LYS A 215 -22.26 4.08 2.67
CA LYS A 215 -22.28 5.42 3.24
C LYS A 215 -22.22 6.51 2.17
N PHE A 216 -21.71 6.25 0.98
CA PHE A 216 -21.71 7.24 -0.10
C PHE A 216 -23.13 7.66 -0.48
N LYS A 217 -24.05 6.69 -0.59
CA LYS A 217 -25.46 6.98 -0.88
C LYS A 217 -26.12 7.73 0.28
N GLU A 218 -25.91 7.25 1.51
CA GLU A 218 -26.46 7.89 2.72
C GLU A 218 -25.95 9.34 2.87
N ASP A 219 -24.65 9.57 2.64
CA ASP A 219 -24.03 10.89 2.72
C ASP A 219 -24.58 11.82 1.62
N PHE A 220 -24.76 11.33 0.38
CA PHE A 220 -25.39 12.09 -0.70
C PHE A 220 -26.82 12.51 -0.33
N GLU A 221 -27.66 11.56 0.11
CA GLU A 221 -29.04 11.84 0.50
C GLU A 221 -29.13 12.85 1.65
N LYS A 222 -28.26 12.71 2.65
CA LYS A 222 -28.19 13.61 3.80
C LYS A 222 -27.73 15.02 3.41
N LEU A 223 -26.71 15.13 2.56
CA LEU A 223 -26.10 16.43 2.22
C LEU A 223 -26.84 17.16 1.09
N ARG A 224 -27.56 16.46 0.22
CA ARG A 224 -28.32 17.04 -0.90
C ARG A 224 -29.82 17.10 -0.69
N GLY A 225 -30.36 16.29 0.23
CA GLY A 225 -31.81 16.17 0.41
C GLY A 225 -32.52 15.51 -0.79
N ALA A 226 -31.79 14.76 -1.62
CA ALA A 226 -32.32 14.10 -2.82
C ALA A 226 -31.84 12.64 -2.89
N PRO A 227 -32.66 11.71 -3.42
CA PRO A 227 -32.23 10.32 -3.62
C PRO A 227 -31.07 10.23 -4.61
N ALA A 228 -30.14 9.31 -4.36
CA ALA A 228 -29.10 9.00 -5.35
C ALA A 228 -29.62 7.96 -6.35
N ASP A 229 -29.86 8.41 -7.59
CA ASP A 229 -30.30 7.54 -8.69
C ASP A 229 -29.14 6.82 -9.40
N ALA A 230 -27.92 7.35 -9.28
CA ALA A 230 -26.72 6.81 -9.93
C ALA A 230 -25.85 5.98 -8.95
N ALA A 231 -25.17 4.96 -9.50
CA ALA A 231 -24.16 4.21 -8.75
C ALA A 231 -22.93 5.10 -8.47
N ILE A 232 -22.76 5.51 -7.20
CA ILE A 232 -21.64 6.36 -6.78
C ILE A 232 -20.33 5.58 -6.72
N THR A 233 -20.36 4.29 -6.40
CA THR A 233 -19.14 3.49 -6.19
C THR A 233 -19.15 2.21 -7.02
N ARG A 234 -17.98 1.87 -7.57
CA ARG A 234 -17.68 0.58 -8.21
C ARG A 234 -16.44 -0.01 -7.55
N ARG A 235 -16.59 -1.10 -6.80
CA ARG A 235 -15.46 -1.76 -6.12
C ARG A 235 -14.98 -2.97 -6.90
N CYS A 236 -13.68 -2.99 -7.20
CA CYS A 236 -13.01 -4.08 -7.91
C CYS A 236 -12.04 -4.79 -6.98
N LYS A 237 -12.25 -6.10 -6.76
CA LYS A 237 -11.34 -6.93 -5.97
C LYS A 237 -10.24 -7.50 -6.85
N ILE A 238 -9.12 -6.81 -6.96
CA ILE A 238 -8.03 -7.17 -7.88
C ILE A 238 -6.68 -6.67 -7.35
N ASP A 239 -5.62 -7.40 -7.64
CA ASP A 239 -4.25 -6.93 -7.39
C ASP A 239 -3.84 -5.97 -8.52
N ILE A 240 -3.20 -4.86 -8.17
CA ILE A 240 -2.84 -3.80 -9.12
C ILE A 240 -1.92 -4.36 -10.21
N LYS A 241 -1.12 -5.38 -9.89
CA LYS A 241 -0.24 -6.04 -10.87
C LYS A 241 -1.01 -6.66 -12.07
N ASP A 242 -2.27 -7.00 -11.87
CA ASP A 242 -3.15 -7.69 -12.85
C ASP A 242 -4.24 -6.77 -13.44
N LEU A 243 -4.28 -5.49 -13.05
CA LEU A 243 -5.38 -4.58 -13.36
C LEU A 243 -5.17 -3.87 -14.71
N LYS A 244 -6.06 -4.11 -15.68
CA LYS A 244 -6.23 -3.24 -16.85
C LYS A 244 -7.29 -2.18 -16.55
N LEU A 245 -6.89 -0.91 -16.55
CA LEU A 245 -7.71 0.17 -16.04
C LEU A 245 -8.82 0.61 -17.00
N ASP A 246 -8.54 0.71 -18.31
CA ASP A 246 -9.46 1.28 -19.31
C ASP A 246 -10.90 0.74 -19.26
N PRO A 247 -11.17 -0.57 -19.07
CA PRO A 247 -12.53 -1.12 -18.95
C PRO A 247 -13.32 -0.65 -17.72
N LEU A 248 -12.66 0.03 -16.77
CA LEU A 248 -13.28 0.60 -15.57
C LEU A 248 -13.59 2.09 -15.69
N LEU A 249 -13.15 2.74 -16.77
CA LEU A 249 -13.21 4.19 -16.93
C LEU A 249 -14.33 4.60 -17.87
N ASP A 250 -14.94 5.75 -17.60
CA ASP A 250 -16.02 6.28 -18.45
C ASP A 250 -15.47 7.28 -19.45
N ALA A 251 -15.97 7.24 -20.69
CA ALA A 251 -15.40 7.89 -21.87
C ALA A 251 -15.35 9.44 -21.83
N ASP A 252 -16.16 10.07 -20.99
CA ASP A 252 -16.46 11.50 -21.11
C ASP A 252 -16.02 12.34 -19.91
N ARG A 253 -15.28 11.76 -18.96
CA ARG A 253 -14.85 12.47 -17.75
C ARG A 253 -13.40 12.23 -17.38
N ASP A 254 -12.86 13.25 -16.73
CA ASP A 254 -11.54 13.30 -16.14
C ASP A 254 -11.48 12.49 -14.83
N GLU A 255 -10.37 11.79 -14.65
CA GLU A 255 -10.12 10.89 -13.52
C GLU A 255 -9.00 11.44 -12.63
N VAL A 256 -9.15 11.28 -11.32
CA VAL A 256 -8.14 11.61 -10.32
C VAL A 256 -7.75 10.33 -9.57
N ALA A 257 -6.48 9.94 -9.66
CA ALA A 257 -5.97 8.77 -8.97
C ALA A 257 -5.55 9.14 -7.54
N VAL A 258 -6.08 8.45 -6.53
CA VAL A 258 -5.81 8.72 -5.12
C VAL A 258 -5.39 7.48 -4.36
N SER A 259 -4.61 7.65 -3.29
CA SER A 259 -4.36 6.58 -2.33
C SER A 259 -3.85 7.09 -0.99
N LYS A 260 -4.30 6.45 0.11
CA LYS A 260 -3.74 6.65 1.45
C LYS A 260 -3.19 5.35 2.02
N HIS A 261 -1.86 5.36 2.16
CA HIS A 261 -0.94 4.28 2.50
C HIS A 261 -0.86 3.17 1.45
N LEU A 262 -0.52 3.56 0.22
CA LEU A 262 -0.11 2.58 -0.78
C LEU A 262 1.29 2.05 -0.43
N CYS A 263 1.35 0.80 0.06
CA CYS A 263 2.56 0.25 0.66
C CYS A 263 3.56 -0.28 -0.38
N GLY A 264 4.82 0.14 -0.27
CA GLY A 264 5.95 -0.45 -0.99
C GLY A 264 5.77 -0.38 -2.51
N VAL A 265 5.92 -1.54 -3.16
CA VAL A 265 5.84 -1.69 -4.62
C VAL A 265 4.46 -1.36 -5.20
N ALA A 266 3.40 -1.33 -4.38
CA ALA A 266 2.06 -1.01 -4.87
C ALA A 266 2.00 0.40 -5.49
N THR A 267 2.82 1.34 -5.00
CA THR A 267 2.94 2.67 -5.63
C THR A 267 3.49 2.55 -7.04
N ASP A 268 4.55 1.77 -7.22
CA ASP A 268 5.21 1.55 -8.52
C ASP A 268 4.26 0.86 -9.51
N LEU A 269 3.50 -0.14 -9.05
CA LEU A 269 2.47 -0.82 -9.85
C LEU A 269 1.33 0.13 -10.25
N THR A 270 0.90 1.03 -9.35
CA THR A 270 -0.12 2.04 -9.65
C THR A 270 0.35 3.02 -10.71
N LEU A 271 1.58 3.52 -10.60
CA LEU A 271 2.12 4.45 -11.59
C LEU A 271 2.22 3.82 -12.98
N ARG A 272 2.68 2.55 -13.06
CA ARG A 272 2.63 1.78 -14.31
C ARG A 272 1.20 1.55 -14.80
N CYS A 273 0.27 1.20 -13.92
CA CYS A 273 -1.13 1.01 -14.27
C CYS A 273 -1.75 2.27 -14.89
N ILE A 274 -1.41 3.46 -14.37
CA ILE A 274 -1.84 4.74 -14.93
C ILE A 274 -1.18 4.97 -16.30
N ALA A 275 0.13 4.77 -16.42
CA ALA A 275 0.83 5.00 -17.68
C ALA A 275 0.44 4.02 -18.80
N ASN A 276 0.08 2.79 -18.43
CA ASN A 276 -0.40 1.74 -19.34
C ASN A 276 -1.85 1.96 -19.82
N SER A 277 -2.60 2.86 -19.17
CA SER A 277 -3.96 3.20 -19.59
C SER A 277 -3.91 4.16 -20.77
N ASP A 278 -4.46 3.74 -21.91
CA ASP A 278 -4.59 4.61 -23.07
C ASP A 278 -5.47 5.81 -22.75
N ARG A 279 -6.50 5.61 -21.93
CA ARG A 279 -7.42 6.66 -21.55
C ARG A 279 -6.79 7.71 -20.63
N LEU A 280 -6.12 7.28 -19.56
CA LEU A 280 -5.53 8.20 -18.60
C LEU A 280 -4.30 8.92 -19.16
N ASN A 281 -3.40 8.16 -19.77
CA ASN A 281 -2.15 8.70 -20.27
C ASN A 281 -2.35 9.24 -21.70
N ARG A 282 -2.57 8.39 -22.70
CA ARG A 282 -2.51 8.84 -24.11
C ARG A 282 -3.65 9.79 -24.54
N GLN A 283 -4.85 9.61 -24.01
CA GLN A 283 -6.04 10.40 -24.38
C GLN A 283 -6.29 11.60 -23.47
N GLY A 284 -5.39 11.89 -22.52
CA GLY A 284 -5.56 13.07 -21.70
C GLY A 284 -6.50 12.90 -20.50
N GLY A 285 -7.07 11.72 -20.22
CA GLY A 285 -8.13 11.56 -19.22
C GLY A 285 -7.71 11.68 -17.75
N LEU A 286 -6.41 11.73 -17.45
CA LEU A 286 -5.91 11.95 -16.09
C LEU A 286 -5.90 13.44 -15.74
N LYS A 287 -6.65 13.85 -14.73
CA LYS A 287 -6.60 15.25 -14.23
C LYS A 287 -5.54 15.46 -13.17
N GLY A 288 -5.30 14.46 -12.34
CA GLY A 288 -4.31 14.53 -11.28
C GLY A 288 -4.11 13.25 -10.49
N VAL A 289 -3.11 13.28 -9.63
CA VAL A 289 -2.73 12.16 -8.75
C VAL A 289 -2.47 12.69 -7.35
N CYS A 290 -2.97 12.03 -6.31
CA CYS A 290 -2.62 12.30 -4.92
C CYS A 290 -2.36 10.99 -4.17
N ILE A 291 -1.08 10.65 -3.98
CA ILE A 291 -0.66 9.39 -3.35
C ILE A 291 0.19 9.70 -2.11
N ALA A 292 -0.32 9.31 -0.93
CA ALA A 292 0.49 9.30 0.29
C ALA A 292 1.38 8.05 0.30
N MET A 293 2.68 8.26 0.06
CA MET A 293 3.65 7.19 -0.18
C MET A 293 4.14 6.58 1.14
N CYS A 294 4.04 5.25 1.27
CA CYS A 294 4.28 4.55 2.52
C CYS A 294 5.15 3.28 2.36
N CYS A 295 5.76 2.81 3.45
CA CYS A 295 6.40 1.49 3.54
C CYS A 295 7.51 1.24 2.50
N ARG A 296 8.45 2.18 2.36
CA ARG A 296 9.51 2.08 1.33
C ARG A 296 10.45 0.90 1.59
N HIS A 297 10.53 0.46 2.85
CA HIS A 297 11.28 -0.71 3.28
C HIS A 297 10.80 -2.03 2.64
N VAL A 298 9.53 -2.13 2.24
CA VAL A 298 8.99 -3.29 1.49
C VAL A 298 8.83 -3.01 -0.02
N CYS A 299 9.51 -2.00 -0.58
CA CYS A 299 9.62 -1.88 -2.03
C CYS A 299 10.39 -3.07 -2.61
N ASP A 300 10.15 -3.37 -3.87
CA ASP A 300 10.84 -4.42 -4.60
C ASP A 300 11.76 -3.76 -5.65
N PRO A 301 13.09 -3.95 -5.59
CA PRO A 301 14.02 -3.36 -6.55
C PRO A 301 13.74 -3.78 -8.00
N ASP A 302 13.16 -4.97 -8.21
CA ASP A 302 12.83 -5.49 -9.54
C ASP A 302 11.59 -4.85 -10.14
N GLN A 303 10.78 -4.23 -9.29
CA GLN A 303 9.51 -3.64 -9.66
C GLN A 303 9.47 -2.14 -9.42
N TYR A 304 10.54 -1.53 -8.91
CA TYR A 304 10.66 -0.08 -8.78
C TYR A 304 10.58 0.59 -10.16
N VAL A 305 9.80 1.67 -10.28
CA VAL A 305 9.54 2.27 -11.60
C VAL A 305 10.76 2.92 -12.25
N ASN A 306 11.76 3.35 -11.48
CA ASN A 306 12.84 4.18 -11.99
C ASN A 306 14.25 3.65 -11.63
N ARG A 307 14.54 2.41 -12.03
CA ARG A 307 15.91 1.86 -11.94
C ARG A 307 16.96 2.78 -12.59
N PRO A 308 16.76 3.35 -13.80
CA PRO A 308 17.74 4.24 -14.42
C PRO A 308 18.11 5.46 -13.57
N PHE A 309 17.15 6.03 -12.83
CA PHE A 309 17.43 7.13 -11.91
C PHE A 309 18.42 6.73 -10.82
N ILE A 310 18.20 5.61 -10.14
CA ILE A 310 19.08 5.16 -9.05
C ILE A 310 20.47 4.82 -9.60
N GLU A 311 20.54 4.15 -10.74
CA GLU A 311 21.81 3.88 -11.42
C GLU A 311 22.54 5.18 -11.77
N SER A 312 21.83 6.20 -12.25
CA SER A 312 22.41 7.51 -12.56
C SER A 312 22.97 8.22 -11.33
N LEU A 313 22.33 8.05 -10.16
CA LEU A 313 22.81 8.65 -8.91
C LEU A 313 24.10 7.99 -8.42
N LEU A 314 24.24 6.67 -8.63
CA LEU A 314 25.41 5.90 -8.22
C LEU A 314 26.65 6.14 -9.08
N ARG A 315 26.47 6.46 -10.37
CA ARG A 315 27.59 6.67 -11.31
C ARG A 315 28.60 7.68 -10.74
N GLY A 316 29.84 7.22 -10.61
CA GLY A 316 30.96 8.03 -10.11
C GLY A 316 30.97 8.28 -8.60
N LYS A 317 30.09 7.63 -7.82
CA LYS A 317 30.02 7.77 -6.35
C LYS A 317 30.28 6.47 -5.59
N SER A 318 29.97 5.33 -6.20
CA SER A 318 30.16 4.02 -5.58
C SER A 318 30.22 2.93 -6.64
N ASP A 319 30.97 1.85 -6.34
CA ASP A 319 31.01 0.62 -7.14
C ASP A 319 29.89 -0.37 -6.79
N LEU A 320 28.98 0.01 -5.88
CA LEU A 320 27.81 -0.80 -5.52
C LEU A 320 26.90 -1.01 -6.73
N SER A 321 26.38 -2.23 -6.87
CA SER A 321 25.33 -2.50 -7.85
C SER A 321 24.04 -1.76 -7.50
N TYR A 322 23.17 -1.52 -8.50
CA TYR A 322 21.82 -1.02 -8.27
C TYR A 322 21.08 -1.81 -7.20
N ARG A 323 21.14 -3.15 -7.29
CA ARG A 323 20.40 -4.05 -6.39
C ARG A 323 20.90 -3.92 -4.96
N ASP A 324 22.22 -3.89 -4.76
CA ASP A 324 22.81 -3.77 -3.42
C ASP A 324 22.48 -2.43 -2.79
N PHE A 325 22.65 -1.34 -3.54
CA PHE A 325 22.33 -0.01 -3.04
C PHE A 325 20.84 0.15 -2.75
N PHE A 326 19.96 -0.30 -3.65
CA PHE A 326 18.51 -0.20 -3.44
C PHE A 326 18.05 -1.02 -2.23
N ASN A 327 18.59 -2.24 -2.02
CA ASN A 327 18.30 -3.02 -0.83
C ASN A 327 18.84 -2.36 0.45
N SER A 328 19.97 -1.67 0.39
CA SER A 328 20.44 -0.82 1.48
C SER A 328 19.47 0.33 1.76
N LEU A 329 18.99 1.04 0.73
CA LEU A 329 17.97 2.10 0.89
C LEU A 329 16.72 1.58 1.59
N ARG A 330 16.18 0.42 1.17
CA ARG A 330 15.02 -0.22 1.81
C ARG A 330 15.25 -0.47 3.30
N LYS A 331 16.41 -1.03 3.65
CA LYS A 331 16.77 -1.31 5.05
C LYS A 331 16.86 -0.02 5.86
N MET A 332 17.50 1.02 5.31
CA MET A 332 17.61 2.33 5.94
C MET A 332 16.25 3.04 6.10
N CYS A 333 15.34 2.92 5.13
CA CYS A 333 14.00 3.52 5.22
C CYS A 333 13.24 3.12 6.49
N SER A 334 13.46 1.92 7.01
CA SER A 334 12.82 1.45 8.26
C SER A 334 13.27 2.25 9.48
N TRP A 335 14.48 2.83 9.48
CA TRP A 335 15.05 3.55 10.61
C TRP A 335 14.30 4.83 10.92
N ALA A 336 13.70 5.49 9.92
CA ALA A 336 12.91 6.70 10.12
C ALA A 336 11.48 6.45 10.66
N THR A 337 10.98 5.21 10.60
CA THR A 337 9.57 4.90 10.93
C THR A 337 9.40 3.82 12.00
N SER A 338 10.49 3.33 12.58
CA SER A 338 10.44 2.29 13.61
C SER A 338 9.88 2.78 14.95
N GLY A 339 9.67 4.08 15.11
CA GLY A 339 9.25 4.70 16.36
C GLY A 339 10.35 4.64 17.43
N ARG A 340 10.30 5.56 18.41
CA ARG A 340 11.19 5.52 19.58
C ARG A 340 10.48 4.78 20.72
N ARG A 341 11.15 3.84 21.38
CA ARG A 341 10.65 3.29 22.65
C ARG A 341 10.82 4.35 23.73
N GLU A 342 9.92 4.37 24.72
CA GLU A 342 10.05 5.26 25.87
C GLU A 342 11.41 5.06 26.56
N GLY A 343 12.08 6.17 26.87
CA GLY A 343 13.39 6.19 27.51
C GLY A 343 14.61 6.10 26.56
N LEU A 344 14.41 5.93 25.24
CA LEU A 344 15.51 5.99 24.28
C LEU A 344 15.80 7.43 23.82
N ASN A 345 17.07 7.83 23.89
CA ASN A 345 17.59 9.11 23.43
C ASN A 345 18.17 9.01 22.00
N GLU A 346 18.26 10.14 21.29
CA GLU A 346 18.83 10.22 19.94
C GLU A 346 20.31 9.82 19.88
N HIS A 347 21.03 9.91 21.00
CA HIS A 347 22.44 9.50 21.10
C HIS A 347 22.61 7.98 21.34
N ASP A 348 21.53 7.23 21.56
CA ASP A 348 21.61 5.81 21.87
C ASP A 348 22.01 4.98 20.64
N ILE A 349 23.08 4.19 20.78
CA ILE A 349 23.54 3.27 19.73
C ILE A 349 22.76 1.95 19.80
N GLY A 350 22.53 1.42 21.00
CA GLY A 350 21.71 0.23 21.24
C GLY A 350 22.23 -1.06 20.56
N GLY A 351 23.54 -1.18 20.35
CA GLY A 351 24.15 -2.36 19.71
C GLY A 351 23.79 -2.55 18.24
N HIS A 352 23.32 -1.49 17.56
CA HIS A 352 23.00 -1.53 16.14
C HIS A 352 24.26 -1.80 15.30
N PHE A 353 24.15 -2.62 14.25
CA PHE A 353 25.30 -3.10 13.44
C PHE A 353 26.09 -1.98 12.74
N THR A 354 25.49 -0.80 12.55
CA THR A 354 26.20 0.37 11.99
C THR A 354 27.03 1.12 13.03
N ASN A 355 26.87 0.80 14.33
CA ASN A 355 27.41 1.55 15.46
C ASN A 355 27.03 3.05 15.46
N LEU A 356 25.94 3.42 14.78
CA LEU A 356 25.46 4.80 14.70
C LEU A 356 24.37 5.10 15.74
N PRO A 357 24.37 6.31 16.32
CA PRO A 357 23.29 6.79 17.18
C PRO A 357 21.92 6.75 16.49
N LEU A 358 20.86 6.61 17.27
CA LEU A 358 19.48 6.58 16.80
C LEU A 358 19.13 7.77 15.91
N GLY A 359 19.47 9.00 16.33
CA GLY A 359 19.17 10.21 15.56
C GLY A 359 19.87 10.23 14.19
N ARG A 360 21.10 9.69 14.09
CA ARG A 360 21.80 9.55 12.80
C ARG A 360 21.13 8.50 11.92
N ARG A 361 20.69 7.38 12.48
CA ARG A 361 19.95 6.35 11.72
C ARG A 361 18.61 6.88 11.20
N GLU A 362 17.90 7.67 12.00
CA GLU A 362 16.67 8.33 11.56
C GLU A 362 16.92 9.28 10.38
N GLN A 363 17.97 10.10 10.43
CA GLN A 363 18.38 10.97 9.33
C GLN A 363 18.68 10.19 8.04
N LEU A 364 19.48 9.12 8.13
CA LEU A 364 19.76 8.24 6.99
C LEU A 364 18.48 7.60 6.43
N GLY A 365 17.53 7.23 7.30
CA GLY A 365 16.24 6.71 6.88
C GLY A 365 15.40 7.73 6.13
N LEU A 366 15.43 9.01 6.54
CA LEU A 366 14.74 10.10 5.83
C LEU A 366 15.38 10.38 4.46
N MET A 367 16.72 10.35 4.37
CA MET A 367 17.44 10.50 3.10
C MET A 367 17.09 9.37 2.12
N ALA A 368 17.13 8.12 2.58
CA ALA A 368 16.80 6.96 1.75
C ALA A 368 15.36 7.02 1.23
N ARG A 369 14.43 7.47 2.08
CA ARG A 369 13.03 7.71 1.72
C ARG A 369 12.90 8.78 0.63
N ARG A 370 13.62 9.89 0.76
CA ARG A 370 13.62 10.99 -0.21
C ARG A 370 14.08 10.53 -1.59
N ILE A 371 15.15 9.74 -1.67
CA ILE A 371 15.69 9.22 -2.94
C ILE A 371 14.65 8.35 -3.65
N ILE A 372 14.04 7.38 -2.94
CA ILE A 372 13.03 6.48 -3.55
C ILE A 372 11.83 7.27 -4.09
N ASP A 373 11.37 8.27 -3.35
CA ASP A 373 10.24 9.10 -3.78
C ASP A 373 10.59 9.98 -4.97
N GLU A 374 11.77 10.57 -4.99
CA GLU A 374 12.20 11.44 -6.07
C GLU A 374 12.33 10.69 -7.40
N GLY A 375 12.82 9.45 -7.38
CA GLY A 375 12.84 8.65 -8.60
C GLY A 375 11.43 8.34 -9.12
N ARG A 376 10.43 8.19 -8.24
CA ARG A 376 9.01 8.08 -8.66
C ARG A 376 8.50 9.39 -9.23
N ARG A 377 8.82 10.52 -8.60
CA ARG A 377 8.46 11.87 -9.09
C ARG A 377 9.03 12.11 -10.48
N GLN A 378 10.32 11.85 -10.67
CA GLN A 378 10.98 11.99 -11.97
C GLN A 378 10.37 11.05 -13.01
N TRP A 379 10.09 9.80 -12.64
CA TRP A 379 9.44 8.86 -13.56
C TRP A 379 8.07 9.38 -14.01
N VAL A 380 7.29 9.95 -13.10
CA VAL A 380 6.00 10.59 -13.44
C VAL A 380 6.20 11.75 -14.41
N CYS A 381 7.17 12.64 -14.17
CA CYS A 381 7.49 13.73 -15.11
C CYS A 381 7.85 13.23 -16.51
N GLU A 382 8.52 12.08 -16.62
CA GLU A 382 8.99 11.53 -17.89
C GLU A 382 7.91 10.71 -18.62
N ASN A 383 6.98 10.09 -17.89
CA ASN A 383 6.05 9.09 -18.44
C ASN A 383 4.58 9.52 -18.47
N LEU A 384 4.19 10.53 -17.69
CA LEU A 384 2.85 11.14 -17.73
C LEU A 384 2.96 12.53 -18.35
N THR A 385 2.93 12.61 -19.68
CA THR A 385 3.28 13.82 -20.45
C THR A 385 2.11 14.38 -21.28
N ASN A 386 0.92 13.84 -21.09
CA ASN A 386 -0.28 14.16 -21.84
C ASN A 386 -0.95 15.49 -21.46
N ARG A 387 -0.58 16.08 -20.33
CA ARG A 387 -0.90 17.45 -19.94
C ARG A 387 0.37 18.12 -19.42
N ASP A 388 0.38 19.45 -19.35
CA ASP A 388 1.44 20.18 -18.66
C ASP A 388 1.26 20.04 -17.14
N TYR A 389 1.75 18.92 -16.60
CA TYR A 389 1.64 18.63 -15.18
C TYR A 389 2.73 19.33 -14.37
N ALA A 390 2.34 19.86 -13.22
CA ALA A 390 3.21 20.01 -12.06
C ALA A 390 3.22 18.70 -11.27
N VAL A 391 4.41 18.28 -10.82
CA VAL A 391 4.61 17.05 -10.04
C VAL A 391 5.42 17.41 -8.80
N GLU A 392 4.74 17.43 -7.65
CA GLU A 392 5.30 17.86 -6.38
C GLU A 392 5.40 16.72 -5.38
N LEU A 393 6.43 16.78 -4.53
CA LEU A 393 6.54 15.98 -3.32
C LEU A 393 6.45 16.91 -2.12
N ILE A 394 5.52 16.62 -1.22
CA ILE A 394 5.22 17.49 -0.07
C ILE A 394 5.18 16.68 1.23
N LYS A 395 5.65 17.29 2.32
CA LYS A 395 5.35 16.78 3.66
C LYS A 395 3.95 17.27 4.05
N TYR A 396 2.92 16.43 3.88
CA TYR A 396 1.52 16.83 4.04
C TYR A 396 1.05 16.86 5.49
N THR A 397 1.83 16.31 6.43
CA THR A 397 1.53 16.37 7.86
C THR A 397 2.80 16.31 8.69
N THR A 398 2.70 16.63 9.98
CA THR A 398 3.82 16.62 10.90
C THR A 398 4.15 15.19 11.38
N PRO A 399 5.41 14.92 11.79
CA PRO A 399 5.81 13.60 12.28
C PRO A 399 5.03 13.08 13.50
N ASP A 400 4.49 13.97 14.35
CA ASP A 400 3.65 13.57 15.48
C ASP A 400 2.30 12.99 15.04
N VAL A 401 1.79 13.39 13.87
CA VAL A 401 0.59 12.83 13.25
C VAL A 401 0.92 11.54 12.49
N SER A 402 1.96 11.54 11.66
CA SER A 402 2.40 10.36 10.91
C SER A 402 3.89 10.45 10.60
N LEU A 403 4.64 9.37 10.81
CA LEU A 403 6.02 9.26 10.31
C LEU A 403 6.06 8.98 8.79
N GLU A 404 4.94 8.54 8.22
CA GLU A 404 4.74 8.37 6.78
C GLU A 404 3.95 9.58 6.29
N ASN A 405 4.65 10.71 6.09
CA ASN A 405 4.05 12.03 5.88
C ASN A 405 4.40 12.69 4.55
N VAL A 406 4.94 11.95 3.58
CA VAL A 406 5.23 12.46 2.24
C VAL A 406 4.17 12.00 1.25
N ALA A 407 3.62 12.94 0.49
CA ALA A 407 2.68 12.67 -0.59
C ALA A 407 3.22 13.19 -1.92
N MET A 408 2.86 12.50 -3.00
CA MET A 408 3.04 12.97 -4.37
C MET A 408 1.74 13.56 -4.87
N LEU A 409 1.82 14.80 -5.35
CA LEU A 409 0.71 15.54 -5.94
C LEU A 409 1.03 15.84 -7.40
N VAL A 410 0.11 15.48 -8.30
CA VAL A 410 0.19 15.74 -9.73
C VAL A 410 -1.06 16.49 -10.14
N TYR A 411 -0.90 17.62 -10.82
CA TYR A 411 -2.00 18.47 -11.27
C TYR A 411 -1.58 19.26 -12.50
N THR A 412 -2.54 19.67 -13.34
CA THR A 412 -2.26 20.52 -14.51
C THR A 412 -1.94 21.94 -14.04
N LYS A 413 -0.92 22.57 -14.63
CA LYS A 413 -0.51 23.94 -14.31
C LYS A 413 -1.55 25.00 -14.68
#